data_AF-A0A8T9Q198-F1
#
_entry.id   AF-A0A8T9Q198-F1
#
_cell.length_a   1.000
_cell.length_b   1.000
_cell.length_c   1.000
_cell.angle_alpha   90.00
_cell.angle_beta   90.00
_cell.angle_gamma   90.00
#
_symmetry.space_group_name_H-M   'P 1'
#
loop_
_entity.id
_entity.type
_entity.pdbx_description
1 polymer ?
#
loop_
_entity_poly.entity_id
_entity_poly.type
_entity_poly.pdbx_seq_one_letter_code
_entity_poly.pdbx_strand_id
1 'polypeptide(L)'
;MSELQELIRHGEGERLEFKKKTTHPTRIARTLASLANTHGGRVLVGVDDDGRIVGVRDAEEEMYVLRLAAEQYIDPPIPLNFKEVEEEGRTVLIVTVRESTHKPHRAQVAEGDWRGYVRVRDESVQTSGLTEKVMERQQPQQFEKLPLNRHELAVLDYLRKHPRITLAQYMRLGNLGKRRAYQTLIKLTLHGYIRHHDKEKEPYYTL
;
A
#
# COMPACT_ATOMS: atom_id res chain seq x y z
N MET A 1 12.57 -25.79 -4.30
CA MET A 1 11.74 -24.86 -3.52
C MET A 1 10.73 -24.29 -4.48
N SER A 2 9.44 -24.31 -4.15
CA SER A 2 8.40 -23.80 -5.06
C SER A 2 8.34 -22.27 -5.06
N GLU A 3 7.78 -21.66 -6.10
CA GLU A 3 7.53 -20.20 -6.15
C GLU A 3 6.77 -19.72 -4.92
N LEU A 4 5.79 -20.50 -4.46
CA LEU A 4 4.98 -20.18 -3.29
C LEU A 4 5.83 -20.15 -2.01
N GLN A 5 6.69 -21.15 -1.80
CA GLN A 5 7.60 -21.21 -0.65
C GLN A 5 8.58 -20.03 -0.64
N GLU A 6 9.07 -19.60 -1.81
CA GLU A 6 9.92 -18.42 -1.91
C GLU A 6 9.17 -17.15 -1.49
N LEU A 7 7.94 -16.94 -1.97
CA LEU A 7 7.11 -15.79 -1.58
C LEU A 7 6.87 -15.77 -0.07
N ILE A 8 6.48 -16.92 0.52
CA ILE A 8 6.23 -17.03 1.95
C ILE A 8 7.49 -16.69 2.76
N ARG A 9 8.67 -17.16 2.33
CA ARG A 9 9.95 -16.86 2.99
C ARG A 9 10.34 -15.38 2.94
N HIS A 10 9.91 -14.64 1.91
CA HIS A 10 10.13 -13.19 1.85
C HIS A 10 9.28 -12.42 2.86
N GLY A 11 8.14 -12.99 3.28
CA GLY A 11 7.21 -12.36 4.22
C GLY A 11 6.37 -11.24 3.60
N GLU A 12 5.42 -10.74 4.38
CA GLU A 12 4.60 -9.60 3.97
C GLU A 12 5.43 -8.33 3.80
N GLY A 13 4.95 -7.44 2.92
CA GLY A 13 5.60 -6.18 2.66
C GLY A 13 4.87 -5.36 1.61
N GLU A 14 5.59 -4.43 0.98
CA GLU A 14 4.98 -3.47 0.06
C GLU A 14 4.29 -4.12 -1.15
N ARG A 15 4.80 -5.28 -1.59
CA ARG A 15 4.32 -5.99 -2.79
C ARG A 15 3.73 -7.38 -2.48
N LEU A 16 3.62 -7.76 -1.23
CA LEU A 16 3.14 -9.09 -0.84
C LEU A 16 2.27 -8.98 0.41
N GLU A 17 1.07 -9.53 0.33
CA GLU A 17 0.10 -9.61 1.43
C GLU A 17 -0.34 -11.06 1.61
N PHE A 18 -0.45 -11.52 2.85
CA PHE A 18 -1.04 -12.79 3.21
C PHE A 18 -2.48 -12.62 3.68
N LYS A 19 -3.33 -13.54 3.26
CA LYS A 19 -4.70 -13.65 3.75
C LYS A 19 -5.04 -15.12 3.94
N LYS A 20 -5.52 -15.45 5.14
CA LYS A 20 -6.08 -16.77 5.41
C LYS A 20 -7.28 -17.10 4.52
N LYS A 21 -8.15 -16.12 4.32
CA LYS A 21 -9.34 -16.16 3.47
C LYS A 21 -9.80 -14.74 3.15
N THR A 22 -10.63 -14.57 2.13
CA THR A 22 -11.28 -13.29 1.87
C THR A 22 -12.53 -13.18 2.75
N THR A 23 -12.54 -12.23 3.69
CA THR A 23 -13.68 -12.10 4.61
C THR A 23 -14.82 -11.28 4.01
N HIS A 24 -14.50 -10.11 3.44
CA HIS A 24 -15.47 -9.16 2.89
C HIS A 24 -14.85 -8.35 1.74
N PRO A 25 -15.61 -8.08 0.66
CA PRO A 25 -15.12 -7.32 -0.50
C PRO A 25 -14.52 -5.96 -0.12
N THR A 26 -15.14 -5.21 0.79
CA THR A 26 -14.66 -3.89 1.23
C THR A 26 -13.28 -3.94 1.90
N ARG A 27 -12.98 -5.00 2.66
CA ARG A 27 -11.68 -5.14 3.35
C ARG A 27 -10.57 -5.44 2.35
N ILE A 28 -10.81 -6.38 1.44
CA ILE A 28 -9.79 -6.77 0.46
C ILE A 28 -9.62 -5.69 -0.62
N ALA A 29 -10.69 -4.95 -0.96
CA ALA A 29 -10.64 -3.82 -1.90
C ALA A 29 -9.60 -2.77 -1.51
N ARG A 30 -9.47 -2.44 -0.21
CA ARG A 30 -8.44 -1.51 0.29
C ARG A 30 -7.03 -1.99 -0.01
N THR A 31 -6.78 -3.29 0.15
CA THR A 31 -5.49 -3.92 -0.13
C THR A 31 -5.21 -3.87 -1.62
N LEU A 32 -6.15 -4.31 -2.45
CA LEU A 32 -5.97 -4.35 -3.90
C LEU A 32 -5.78 -2.94 -4.49
N ALA A 33 -6.58 -1.96 -4.06
CA ALA A 33 -6.42 -0.56 -4.47
C ALA A 33 -5.05 0.00 -4.06
N SER A 34 -4.59 -0.32 -2.84
CA SER A 34 -3.29 0.13 -2.36
C SER A 34 -2.12 -0.44 -3.18
N LEU A 35 -2.19 -1.71 -3.57
CA LEU A 35 -1.20 -2.35 -4.43
C LEU A 35 -1.19 -1.68 -5.81
N ALA A 36 -2.36 -1.49 -6.43
CA ALA A 36 -2.48 -0.86 -7.74
C ALA A 36 -1.96 0.59 -7.76
N ASN A 37 -2.22 1.36 -6.70
CA ASN A 37 -1.74 2.75 -6.57
C ASN A 37 -0.24 2.88 -6.29
N THR A 38 0.40 1.81 -5.81
CA THR A 38 1.80 1.84 -5.43
C THR A 38 2.63 1.19 -6.53
N HIS A 39 3.09 -0.05 -6.35
CA HIS A 39 3.98 -0.74 -7.27
C HIS A 39 3.44 -2.11 -7.74
N GLY A 40 2.13 -2.32 -7.62
CA GLY A 40 1.51 -3.62 -7.76
C GLY A 40 1.97 -4.60 -6.68
N GLY A 41 1.68 -5.87 -6.89
CA GLY A 41 2.13 -6.94 -6.02
C GLY A 41 1.22 -8.17 -6.08
N ARG A 42 1.31 -8.99 -5.05
CA ARG A 42 0.59 -10.26 -4.94
C ARG A 42 -0.14 -10.35 -3.60
N VAL A 43 -1.32 -10.95 -3.61
CA VAL A 43 -2.00 -11.41 -2.41
C VAL A 43 -2.01 -12.93 -2.44
N LEU A 44 -1.54 -13.58 -1.37
CA LEU A 44 -1.64 -15.02 -1.19
C LEU A 44 -2.86 -15.33 -0.33
N VAL A 45 -3.86 -15.97 -0.91
CA VAL A 45 -5.06 -16.41 -0.19
C VAL A 45 -4.94 -17.89 0.17
N GLY A 46 -5.15 -18.23 1.44
CA GLY A 46 -4.85 -19.55 2.01
C GLY A 46 -3.53 -19.60 2.77
N VAL A 47 -2.95 -18.45 3.12
CA VAL A 47 -1.73 -18.33 3.95
C VAL A 47 -2.06 -17.48 5.19
N ASP A 48 -1.74 -18.00 6.38
CA ASP A 48 -1.93 -17.27 7.64
C ASP A 48 -0.84 -16.21 7.84
N ASP A 49 -1.05 -15.28 8.79
CA ASP A 49 -0.15 -14.12 8.99
C ASP A 49 1.29 -14.56 9.38
N ASP A 50 1.44 -15.73 10.01
CA ASP A 50 2.74 -16.35 10.34
C ASP A 50 3.41 -17.08 9.16
N GLY A 51 2.85 -16.98 7.94
CA GLY A 51 3.33 -17.65 6.73
C GLY A 51 2.93 -19.12 6.60
N ARG A 52 2.09 -19.64 7.50
CA ARG A 52 1.62 -21.03 7.45
C ARG A 52 0.62 -21.22 6.31
N ILE A 53 0.84 -22.24 5.47
CA ILE A 53 -0.13 -22.65 4.43
C ILE A 53 -1.30 -23.35 5.11
N VAL A 54 -2.47 -22.72 5.07
CA VAL A 54 -3.74 -23.25 5.59
C VAL A 54 -4.66 -23.73 4.47
N GLY A 55 -4.46 -23.21 3.27
CA GLY A 55 -5.25 -23.51 2.07
C GLY A 55 -6.60 -22.79 2.04
N VAL A 56 -7.15 -22.67 0.84
CA VAL A 56 -8.55 -22.28 0.61
C VAL A 56 -9.42 -23.53 0.52
N ARG A 57 -10.68 -23.43 0.98
CA ARG A 57 -11.64 -24.54 0.86
C ARG A 57 -12.25 -24.63 -0.53
N ASP A 58 -12.55 -23.47 -1.10
CA ASP A 58 -13.11 -23.32 -2.44
C ASP A 58 -12.39 -22.15 -3.11
N ALA A 59 -11.59 -22.45 -4.13
CA ALA A 59 -10.83 -21.44 -4.84
C ALA A 59 -11.74 -20.55 -5.71
N GLU A 60 -12.83 -21.09 -6.24
CA GLU A 60 -13.77 -20.34 -7.08
C GLU A 60 -14.52 -19.30 -6.24
N GLU A 61 -14.93 -19.65 -5.02
CA GLU A 61 -15.58 -18.71 -4.08
C GLU A 61 -14.64 -17.54 -3.77
N GLU A 62 -13.38 -17.82 -3.43
CA GLU A 62 -12.38 -16.79 -3.12
C GLU A 62 -12.11 -15.89 -4.35
N MET A 63 -11.97 -16.49 -5.54
CA MET A 63 -11.82 -15.76 -6.80
C MET A 63 -13.03 -14.87 -7.09
N TYR A 64 -14.25 -15.34 -6.84
CA TYR A 64 -15.47 -14.57 -7.01
C TYR A 64 -15.49 -13.33 -6.09
N VAL A 65 -15.19 -13.50 -4.81
CA VAL A 65 -15.13 -12.39 -3.84
C VAL A 65 -14.08 -11.35 -4.24
N LEU A 66 -12.91 -11.80 -4.72
CA LEU A 66 -11.84 -10.91 -5.18
C LEU A 66 -12.21 -10.13 -6.42
N ARG A 67 -12.84 -10.78 -7.42
CA ARG A 67 -13.35 -10.11 -8.62
C ARG A 67 -14.42 -9.09 -8.25
N LEU A 68 -15.38 -9.49 -7.40
CA LEU A 68 -16.42 -8.59 -6.91
C LEU A 68 -15.81 -7.35 -6.21
N ALA A 69 -14.80 -7.55 -5.35
CA ALA A 69 -14.10 -6.45 -4.71
C ALA A 69 -13.43 -5.52 -5.73
N ALA A 70 -12.73 -6.08 -6.71
CA ALA A 70 -11.99 -5.33 -7.72
C ALA A 70 -12.87 -4.57 -8.72
N GLU A 71 -14.07 -5.09 -8.98
CA GLU A 71 -15.01 -4.53 -9.98
C GLU A 71 -16.04 -3.59 -9.36
N GLN A 72 -16.53 -3.88 -8.15
CA GLN A 72 -17.66 -3.17 -7.55
C GLN A 72 -17.26 -2.31 -6.33
N TYR A 73 -16.13 -2.60 -5.69
CA TYR A 73 -15.68 -1.90 -4.48
C TYR A 73 -14.39 -1.10 -4.71
N ILE A 74 -13.95 -0.98 -5.96
CA ILE A 74 -12.82 -0.15 -6.37
C ILE A 74 -13.20 0.68 -7.59
N ASP A 75 -12.92 1.98 -7.56
CA ASP A 75 -13.14 2.90 -8.66
C ASP A 75 -11.88 3.75 -8.96
N PRO A 76 -11.35 3.73 -10.20
CA PRO A 76 -11.75 2.85 -11.31
C PRO A 76 -11.48 1.36 -10.98
N PRO A 77 -12.15 0.40 -11.62
CA PRO A 77 -11.93 -1.03 -11.35
C PRO A 77 -10.53 -1.49 -11.78
N ILE A 78 -10.05 -2.58 -11.18
CA ILE A 78 -8.71 -3.14 -11.44
C ILE A 78 -8.77 -4.58 -11.96
N PRO A 79 -7.99 -4.94 -12.99
CA PRO A 79 -7.91 -6.33 -13.44
C PRO A 79 -7.06 -7.16 -12.46
N LEU A 80 -7.55 -8.35 -12.13
CA LEU A 80 -6.84 -9.32 -11.31
C LEU A 80 -6.41 -10.52 -12.17
N ASN A 81 -5.19 -11.02 -11.93
CA ASN A 81 -4.74 -12.30 -12.48
C ASN A 81 -4.65 -13.32 -11.36
N PHE A 82 -5.18 -14.51 -11.60
CA PHE A 82 -5.26 -15.57 -10.61
C PHE A 82 -4.38 -16.74 -11.04
N LYS A 83 -3.69 -17.35 -10.08
CA LYS A 83 -2.97 -18.60 -10.24
C LYS A 83 -3.21 -19.46 -9.02
N GLU A 84 -3.82 -20.62 -9.21
CA GLU A 84 -3.94 -21.64 -8.18
C GLU A 84 -2.63 -22.43 -8.10
N VAL A 85 -2.20 -22.70 -6.87
CA VAL A 85 -1.02 -23.50 -6.58
C VAL A 85 -1.38 -24.50 -5.50
N GLU A 86 -1.11 -25.78 -5.75
CA GLU A 86 -1.25 -26.83 -4.75
C GLU A 86 0.10 -27.06 -4.07
N GLU A 87 0.13 -27.00 -2.74
CA GLU A 87 1.33 -27.22 -1.93
C GLU A 87 0.91 -27.97 -0.65
N GLU A 88 1.59 -29.07 -0.34
CA GLU A 88 1.27 -29.94 0.81
C GLU A 88 -0.22 -30.41 0.84
N GLY A 89 -0.80 -30.66 -0.34
CA GLY A 89 -2.21 -31.06 -0.48
C GLY A 89 -3.21 -29.95 -0.14
N ARG A 90 -2.77 -28.68 -0.14
CA ARG A 90 -3.59 -27.50 0.10
C ARG A 90 -3.51 -26.56 -1.09
N THR A 91 -4.65 -26.02 -1.50
CA THR A 91 -4.71 -25.02 -2.56
C THR A 91 -4.47 -23.63 -2.01
N VAL A 92 -3.57 -22.87 -2.61
CA VAL A 92 -3.35 -21.44 -2.35
C VAL A 92 -3.61 -20.66 -3.63
N LEU A 93 -4.30 -19.53 -3.51
CA LEU A 93 -4.58 -18.64 -4.63
C LEU A 93 -3.57 -17.49 -4.63
N ILE A 94 -2.79 -17.38 -5.69
CA ILE A 94 -1.91 -16.23 -5.93
C ILE A 94 -2.66 -15.23 -6.80
N VAL A 95 -2.96 -14.07 -6.21
CA VAL A 95 -3.69 -12.98 -6.86
C VAL A 95 -2.71 -11.89 -7.21
N THR A 96 -2.48 -11.65 -8.49
CA THR A 96 -1.54 -10.63 -8.96
C THR A 96 -2.28 -9.34 -9.34
N VAL A 97 -1.88 -8.25 -8.69
CA VAL A 97 -2.32 -6.87 -8.98
C VAL A 97 -1.16 -6.13 -9.65
N ARG A 98 -1.39 -5.56 -10.83
CA ARG A 98 -0.36 -4.75 -11.50
C ARG A 98 -0.36 -3.33 -10.94
N GLU A 99 0.79 -2.66 -11.01
CA GLU A 99 0.82 -1.21 -10.84
C GLU A 99 -0.07 -0.58 -11.92
N SER A 100 -0.99 0.28 -11.50
CA SER A 100 -1.92 0.91 -12.42
C SER A 100 -1.29 2.10 -13.12
N THR A 101 -1.58 2.25 -14.41
CA THR A 101 -1.30 3.45 -15.19
C THR A 101 -2.49 4.43 -15.18
N HIS A 102 -3.49 4.22 -14.31
CA HIS A 102 -4.67 5.09 -14.16
C HIS A 102 -4.99 5.22 -12.66
N LYS A 103 -4.13 5.93 -11.95
CA LYS A 103 -4.26 6.19 -10.51
C LYS A 103 -5.03 7.52 -10.29
N PRO A 104 -5.70 7.70 -9.14
CA PRO A 104 -5.83 6.78 -8.01
C PRO A 104 -7.04 5.85 -8.14
N HIS A 105 -6.86 4.61 -7.69
CA HIS A 105 -7.93 3.68 -7.36
C HIS A 105 -8.42 3.93 -5.93
N ARG A 106 -9.71 4.21 -5.77
CA ARG A 106 -10.37 4.38 -4.47
C ARG A 106 -11.11 3.11 -4.11
N ALA A 107 -11.03 2.70 -2.84
CA ALA A 107 -11.82 1.60 -2.31
C ALA A 107 -13.03 2.13 -1.53
N GLN A 108 -14.19 1.49 -1.70
CA GLN A 108 -15.40 1.83 -0.96
C GLN A 108 -15.31 1.35 0.49
N VAL A 109 -15.53 2.25 1.45
CA VAL A 109 -15.52 1.93 2.89
C VAL A 109 -16.93 1.89 3.49
N ALA A 110 -17.86 2.64 2.90
CA ALA A 110 -19.28 2.64 3.18
C ALA A 110 -20.01 3.09 1.90
N GLU A 111 -21.33 2.92 1.85
CA GLU A 111 -22.13 3.35 0.70
C GLU A 111 -21.88 4.84 0.39
N GLY A 112 -21.41 5.12 -0.83
CA GLY A 112 -21.04 6.48 -1.26
C GLY A 112 -19.72 7.05 -0.70
N ASP A 113 -19.05 6.39 0.25
CA ASP A 113 -17.75 6.82 0.81
C ASP A 113 -16.60 6.03 0.17
N TRP A 114 -15.84 6.71 -0.68
CA TRP A 114 -14.71 6.17 -1.45
C TRP A 114 -13.41 6.86 -1.05
N ARG A 115 -12.37 6.05 -0.76
CA ARG A 115 -11.09 6.58 -0.26
C ARG A 115 -9.91 5.94 -0.98
N GLY A 116 -8.90 6.74 -1.32
CA GLY A 116 -7.67 6.20 -1.86
C GLY A 116 -6.80 5.55 -0.79
N TYR A 117 -5.99 4.58 -1.22
CA TYR A 117 -5.03 3.87 -0.37
C TYR A 117 -3.71 3.67 -1.11
N VAL A 118 -2.60 3.62 -0.37
CA VAL A 118 -1.27 3.24 -0.85
C VAL A 118 -0.62 2.21 0.06
N ARG A 119 0.26 1.39 -0.50
CA ARG A 119 1.10 0.49 0.28
C ARG A 119 2.23 1.27 0.90
N VAL A 120 2.43 0.99 2.16
CA VAL A 120 3.51 1.57 2.93
C VAL A 120 4.02 0.46 3.83
N ARG A 121 5.09 -0.21 3.41
CA ARG A 121 5.50 -1.53 3.96
C ARG A 121 4.36 -2.54 3.82
N ASP A 122 4.07 -3.29 4.86
CA ASP A 122 2.99 -4.28 4.96
C ASP A 122 1.60 -3.65 5.20
N GLU A 123 1.46 -2.33 5.28
CA GLU A 123 0.19 -1.67 5.57
C GLU A 123 -0.44 -0.94 4.35
N SER A 124 -1.77 -1.02 4.25
CA SER A 124 -2.58 -0.20 3.34
C SER A 124 -3.04 1.10 4.03
N VAL A 125 -2.36 2.20 3.72
CA VAL A 125 -2.56 3.51 4.34
C VAL A 125 -3.48 4.39 3.50
N GLN A 126 -4.50 4.97 4.14
CA GLN A 126 -5.43 5.88 3.47
C GLN A 126 -4.69 7.14 2.98
N THR A 127 -4.94 7.53 1.73
CA THR A 127 -4.43 8.76 1.13
C THR A 127 -5.29 9.96 1.50
N SER A 128 -4.68 11.15 1.46
CA SER A 128 -5.42 12.41 1.48
C SER A 128 -5.92 12.75 0.07
N GLY A 129 -7.01 13.52 -0.06
CA GLY A 129 -7.52 13.93 -1.38
C GLY A 129 -6.49 14.72 -2.22
N LEU A 130 -5.50 15.32 -1.56
CA LEU A 130 -4.38 15.95 -2.21
C LEU A 130 -3.37 14.93 -2.77
N THR A 131 -3.05 13.89 -2.00
CA THR A 131 -2.19 12.78 -2.46
C THR A 131 -2.80 12.12 -3.70
N GLU A 132 -4.11 11.97 -3.72
CA GLU A 132 -4.87 11.47 -4.86
C GLU A 132 -4.71 12.35 -6.11
N LYS A 133 -4.84 13.69 -5.98
CA LYS A 133 -4.58 14.63 -7.09
C LYS A 133 -3.17 14.52 -7.68
N VAL A 134 -2.19 14.09 -6.89
CA VAL A 134 -0.83 13.85 -7.40
C VAL A 134 -0.75 12.58 -8.20
N MET A 135 -1.42 11.53 -7.74
CA MET A 135 -1.51 10.26 -8.45
C MET A 135 -2.16 10.41 -9.82
N GLU A 136 -3.16 11.30 -9.95
CA GLU A 136 -3.82 11.62 -11.22
C GLU A 136 -2.86 12.18 -12.28
N ARG A 137 -1.83 12.94 -11.87
CA ARG A 137 -1.00 13.73 -12.79
C ARG A 137 0.14 12.95 -13.45
N GLN A 138 0.47 11.75 -12.96
CA GLN A 138 1.51 10.81 -13.47
C GLN A 138 2.88 11.39 -13.90
N GLN A 139 3.16 12.67 -13.60
CA GLN A 139 4.42 13.34 -13.90
C GLN A 139 4.94 14.08 -12.66
N PRO A 140 6.25 13.97 -12.36
CA PRO A 140 6.90 14.81 -11.37
C PRO A 140 7.18 16.18 -12.00
N GLN A 141 6.15 17.00 -12.19
CA GLN A 141 6.36 18.42 -12.51
C GLN A 141 6.05 19.28 -11.30
N GLN A 142 7.01 20.17 -11.01
CA GLN A 142 7.07 21.20 -9.97
C GLN A 142 5.73 21.45 -9.27
N PHE A 143 5.62 20.92 -8.05
CA PHE A 143 4.44 21.11 -7.21
C PHE A 143 4.20 22.61 -7.00
N GLU A 144 3.05 23.10 -7.46
CA GLU A 144 2.46 24.32 -6.92
C GLU A 144 2.45 24.20 -5.39
N LYS A 145 2.90 25.27 -4.73
CA LYS A 145 3.06 25.32 -3.27
C LYS A 145 1.74 24.99 -2.59
N LEU A 146 1.67 23.80 -2.00
CA LEU A 146 0.62 23.47 -1.06
C LEU A 146 0.61 24.44 0.11
N PRO A 147 -0.56 24.81 0.67
CA PRO A 147 -0.63 25.28 2.04
C PRO A 147 -0.20 24.13 2.96
N LEU A 148 1.09 24.11 3.28
CA LEU A 148 1.68 23.16 4.21
C LEU A 148 1.25 23.52 5.63
N ASN A 149 0.82 22.52 6.39
CA ASN A 149 0.52 22.74 7.81
C ASN A 149 1.82 22.88 8.63
N ARG A 150 1.69 23.27 9.91
CA ARG A 150 2.85 23.47 10.80
C ARG A 150 3.78 22.26 10.91
N HIS A 151 3.24 21.04 10.84
CA HIS A 151 4.01 19.81 10.99
C HIS A 151 4.77 19.49 9.69
N GLU A 152 4.14 19.71 8.54
CA GLU A 152 4.78 19.59 7.23
C GLU A 152 5.89 20.63 7.03
N LEU A 153 5.63 21.89 7.39
CA LEU A 153 6.64 22.95 7.36
C LEU A 153 7.83 22.63 8.26
N ALA A 154 7.58 22.09 9.46
CA ALA A 154 8.65 21.73 10.39
C ALA A 154 9.64 20.71 9.78
N VAL A 155 9.16 19.75 8.98
CA VAL A 155 10.05 18.82 8.26
C VAL A 155 10.94 19.56 7.27
N LEU A 156 10.35 20.44 6.45
CA LEU A 156 11.10 21.15 5.42
C LEU A 156 12.07 22.16 6.01
N ASP A 157 11.68 22.86 7.07
CA ASP A 157 12.56 23.79 7.80
C ASP A 157 13.72 23.06 8.47
N TYR A 158 13.48 21.87 9.00
CA TYR A 158 14.53 21.02 9.53
C TYR A 158 15.50 20.58 8.41
N LEU A 159 14.97 20.09 7.29
CA LEU A 159 15.79 19.61 6.17
C LEU A 159 16.55 20.73 5.42
N ARG A 160 16.14 21.99 5.55
CA ARG A 160 16.93 23.14 5.09
C ARG A 160 18.20 23.34 5.92
N LYS A 161 18.19 22.93 7.19
CA LYS A 161 19.31 23.08 8.14
C LYS A 161 20.12 21.80 8.32
N HIS A 162 19.52 20.65 8.01
CA HIS A 162 20.10 19.33 8.22
C HIS A 162 19.95 18.49 6.95
N PRO A 163 20.99 17.73 6.54
CA PRO A 163 20.98 17.03 5.25
C PRO A 163 19.95 15.90 5.14
N ARG A 164 19.49 15.35 6.28
CA ARG A 164 18.51 14.26 6.33
C ARG A 164 17.71 14.26 7.63
N ILE A 165 16.53 13.64 7.62
CA ILE A 165 15.69 13.40 8.80
C ILE A 165 15.18 11.95 8.80
N THR A 166 15.21 11.28 9.95
CA THR A 166 14.61 9.94 10.11
C THR A 166 13.22 10.04 10.74
N LEU A 167 12.42 8.98 10.65
CA LEU A 167 11.10 8.93 11.30
C LEU A 167 11.20 9.23 12.81
N ALA A 168 12.18 8.64 13.49
CA ALA A 168 12.40 8.83 14.92
C ALA A 168 12.83 10.27 15.27
N GLN A 169 13.59 10.92 14.39
CA GLN A 169 13.93 12.34 14.54
C GLN A 169 12.71 13.23 14.36
N TYR A 170 11.89 12.95 13.34
CA TYR A 170 10.69 13.74 13.09
C TYR A 170 9.62 13.59 14.18
N MET A 171 9.43 12.37 14.72
CA MET A 171 8.56 12.12 15.87
C MET A 171 8.93 13.02 17.06
N ARG A 172 10.23 13.13 17.36
CA ARG A 172 10.76 13.99 18.42
C ARG A 172 10.60 15.47 18.08
N LEU A 173 10.91 15.87 16.85
CA LEU A 173 10.79 17.25 16.39
C LEU A 173 9.35 17.78 16.49
N GLY A 174 8.37 16.97 16.06
CA GLY A 174 6.97 17.38 15.99
C GLY A 174 6.13 17.06 17.23
N ASN A 175 6.71 16.37 18.23
CA ASN A 175 5.98 15.73 19.33
C ASN A 175 4.80 14.89 18.82
N LEU A 176 5.08 14.00 17.86
CA LEU A 176 4.07 13.21 17.14
C LEU A 176 4.22 11.72 17.42
N GLY A 177 3.09 11.02 17.54
CA GLY A 177 3.07 9.56 17.52
C GLY A 177 3.53 9.00 16.17
N LYS A 178 4.09 7.78 16.19
CA LYS A 178 4.72 7.11 15.04
C LYS A 178 3.87 7.15 13.76
N ARG A 179 2.59 6.78 13.87
CA ARG A 179 1.65 6.75 12.74
C ARG A 179 1.50 8.12 12.07
N ARG A 180 1.30 9.18 12.87
CA ARG A 180 1.08 10.54 12.36
C ARG A 180 2.36 11.12 11.74
N ALA A 181 3.50 10.92 12.40
CA ALA A 181 4.80 11.31 11.89
C ALA A 181 5.10 10.64 10.54
N TYR A 182 4.82 9.34 10.46
CA TYR A 182 5.03 8.55 9.26
C TYR A 182 4.13 8.98 8.09
N GLN A 183 2.84 9.18 8.35
CA GLN A 183 1.89 9.69 7.36
C GLN A 183 2.32 11.05 6.81
N THR A 184 2.83 11.97 7.64
CA THR A 184 3.31 13.26 7.15
C THR A 184 4.55 13.13 6.26
N LEU A 185 5.53 12.30 6.63
CA LEU A 185 6.72 12.10 5.81
C LEU A 185 6.38 11.46 4.47
N ILE A 186 5.54 10.41 4.47
CA ILE A 186 5.05 9.78 3.25
C ILE A 186 4.29 10.78 2.39
N LYS A 187 3.42 11.60 2.99
CA LYS A 187 2.72 12.67 2.29
C LYS A 187 3.72 13.61 1.60
N LEU A 188 4.71 14.13 2.32
CA LEU A 188 5.73 15.01 1.74
C LEU A 188 6.55 14.33 0.64
N THR A 189 6.83 13.04 0.77
CA THR A 189 7.52 12.25 -0.26
C THR A 189 6.69 12.10 -1.52
N LEU A 190 5.41 11.75 -1.38
CA LEU A 190 4.48 11.64 -2.50
C LEU A 190 4.30 12.99 -3.21
N HIS A 191 4.36 14.10 -2.46
CA HIS A 191 4.35 15.46 -3.01
C HIS A 191 5.71 15.98 -3.47
N GLY A 192 6.73 15.13 -3.59
CA GLY A 192 8.06 15.51 -4.08
C GLY A 192 8.76 16.63 -3.30
N TYR A 193 8.29 16.96 -2.09
CA TYR A 193 8.97 17.92 -1.23
C TYR A 193 10.22 17.32 -0.60
N ILE A 194 10.22 16.01 -0.39
CA ILE A 194 11.33 15.26 0.19
C ILE A 194 11.50 13.94 -0.54
N ARG A 195 12.72 13.40 -0.60
CA ARG A 195 13.03 12.08 -1.16
C ARG A 195 13.22 11.08 -0.03
N HIS A 196 12.67 9.88 -0.17
CA HIS A 196 12.83 8.78 0.77
C HIS A 196 14.00 7.88 0.34
N HIS A 197 14.83 7.47 1.30
CA HIS A 197 15.99 6.60 1.11
C HIS A 197 15.89 5.44 2.12
N ASP A 198 15.72 4.22 1.62
CA ASP A 198 15.44 3.01 2.41
C ASP A 198 16.51 1.92 2.30
N LYS A 199 17.57 2.18 1.53
CA LYS A 199 18.68 1.23 1.32
C LYS A 199 19.68 1.17 2.48
N GLU A 200 19.58 2.08 3.45
CA GLU A 200 20.41 2.09 4.67
C GLU A 200 19.72 1.39 5.85
N LYS A 201 20.50 1.05 6.89
CA LYS A 201 19.99 0.43 8.14
C LYS A 201 18.86 1.22 8.79
N GLU A 202 18.85 2.55 8.64
CA GLU A 202 17.76 3.41 9.10
C GLU A 202 17.24 4.24 7.93
N PRO A 203 15.97 4.05 7.51
CA PRO A 203 15.39 4.86 6.45
C PRO A 203 15.36 6.35 6.82
N TYR A 204 15.71 7.20 5.86
CA TYR A 204 15.76 8.64 6.04
C TYR A 204 15.15 9.38 4.86
N TYR A 205 14.89 10.66 5.08
CA TYR A 205 14.33 11.56 4.09
C TYR A 205 15.25 12.75 3.88
N THR A 206 15.37 13.24 2.65
CA THR A 206 16.13 14.45 2.27
C THR A 206 15.24 15.39 1.49
N LEU A 207 15.68 16.63 1.23
CA LEU A 207 15.07 17.43 0.15
C LEU A 207 15.27 16.74 -1.21
#